data_AF-A0A2D9PMU6-F1
#
_entry.id   AF-A0A2D9PMU6-F1
#
_cell.length_a   1.000
_cell.length_b   1.000
_cell.length_c   1.000
_cell.angle_alpha   90.00
_cell.angle_beta   90.00
_cell.angle_gamma   90.00
#
_symmetry.space_group_name_H-M   'P 1'
#
loop_
_entity.id
_entity.type
_entity.pdbx_description
1 polymer ?
#
loop_
_entity_poly.entity_id
_entity_poly.type
_entity_poly.pdbx_seq_one_letter_code
_entity_poly.pdbx_strand_id
1 'polypeptide(L)'
;MTKENRLRDTLREKLREVYDVERLLARVSTGRASPRDLAHIGKTLRQLPPLKDVVNDRQSALLQFAYDSIDLCPELSESLESALVDDCPLLARDGGLIRDGYNEELDELRKLAEGGKQWIAEYQSREAERIGVTNLKVGFNKVFGYYLELSNANKDKAPEEYIRKQTLKNAERYITPELKEYEEAVLSSDDKAKLLEYELFLQLRGQVHEAQGRLKRTADQLARLDVLQALAELAVLRGYCRPVMQKAPVLEICGGRHPVLDITEPDGTFVPNDTVADYDAKNLLLITGPNMAGKSTYIRQVALITLMAQMGSFVPATSAVVGIADRIFARVGASDELSRGQSTFMVEMTETARILNTATKRSLIILDEIGRGTSTYDGVSLAWAIVEFIHEKLQARTLFATHYHELTDLSLTLDRLTNLNVSVKEWEDNVVFLHKIVEGSADKSYGIHVAKLAGVPRSVNERATEILGQLEASHGGGEITISSTSRSSDTQMSLFAGQEHPLLGLIRETDLNNLTPLEAMALIQKWQDSLQGDEYF
;
A
#
# COMPACT_ATOMS: atom_id res chain seq x y z
N MET A 1 19.87 16.97 -10.49
CA MET A 1 21.24 16.96 -9.93
C MET A 1 21.23 16.31 -8.57
N THR A 2 21.65 15.06 -8.50
CA THR A 2 21.83 14.31 -7.25
C THR A 2 23.09 14.80 -6.54
N LYS A 3 22.94 15.36 -5.34
CA LYS A 3 24.05 16.03 -4.66
C LYS A 3 25.07 15.03 -4.08
N GLU A 4 24.68 13.81 -3.70
CA GLU A 4 25.58 12.85 -3.02
C GLU A 4 25.19 11.36 -3.24
N ASN A 5 25.34 10.80 -4.45
CA ASN A 5 25.01 9.38 -4.72
C ASN A 5 25.78 8.39 -3.83
N ARG A 6 27.08 8.67 -3.59
CA ARG A 6 27.94 7.81 -2.75
C ARG A 6 27.43 7.70 -1.32
N LEU A 7 26.95 8.80 -0.73
CA LEU A 7 26.39 8.80 0.62
C LEU A 7 25.19 7.86 0.71
N ARG A 8 24.25 7.98 -0.23
CA ARG A 8 23.04 7.17 -0.30
C ARG A 8 23.37 5.67 -0.39
N ASP A 9 24.30 5.31 -1.25
CA ASP A 9 24.66 3.90 -1.50
C ASP A 9 25.37 3.31 -0.27
N THR A 10 26.36 4.01 0.28
CA THR A 10 27.07 3.57 1.48
C THR A 10 26.15 3.49 2.70
N LEU A 11 25.25 4.46 2.89
CA LEU A 11 24.29 4.42 4.00
C LEU A 11 23.36 3.21 3.88
N ARG A 12 22.90 2.88 2.67
CA ARG A 12 22.07 1.69 2.40
C ARG A 12 22.79 0.40 2.75
N GLU A 13 24.05 0.28 2.32
CA GLU A 13 24.87 -0.89 2.61
C GLU A 13 25.08 -1.06 4.11
N LYS A 14 25.40 0.03 4.83
CA LYS A 14 25.60 -0.02 6.29
C LYS A 14 24.32 -0.35 7.05
N LEU A 15 23.17 0.19 6.63
CA LEU A 15 21.88 -0.10 7.26
C LEU A 15 21.42 -1.56 7.04
N ARG A 16 21.87 -2.25 5.98
CA ARG A 16 21.56 -3.68 5.79
C ARG A 16 22.20 -4.59 6.85
N GLU A 17 23.30 -4.16 7.45
CA GLU A 17 24.02 -4.90 8.49
C GLU A 17 23.46 -4.63 9.90
N VAL A 18 22.48 -3.73 10.02
CA VAL A 18 21.81 -3.39 11.27
C VAL A 18 20.60 -4.29 11.47
N TYR A 19 20.46 -4.85 12.68
CA TYR A 19 19.28 -5.63 13.04
C TYR A 19 18.16 -4.73 13.57
N ASP A 20 16.94 -5.26 13.61
CA ASP A 20 15.76 -4.60 14.18
C ASP A 20 15.88 -4.48 15.72
N VAL A 21 16.62 -3.45 16.16
CA VAL A 21 16.89 -3.19 17.58
C VAL A 21 15.59 -2.93 18.34
N GLU A 22 14.60 -2.27 17.75
CA GLU A 22 13.33 -1.98 18.41
C GLU A 22 12.62 -3.27 18.82
N ARG A 23 12.52 -4.23 17.90
CA ARG A 23 11.94 -5.55 18.19
C ARG A 23 12.78 -6.36 19.19
N LEU A 24 14.11 -6.31 19.08
CA LEU A 24 15.00 -7.01 20.02
C LEU A 24 14.86 -6.46 21.44
N LEU A 25 14.76 -5.13 21.60
CA LEU A 25 14.53 -4.47 22.89
C LEU A 25 13.18 -4.84 23.50
N ALA A 26 12.12 -4.99 22.71
CA ALA A 26 10.83 -5.46 23.20
C ALA A 26 10.93 -6.88 23.81
N ARG A 27 11.75 -7.76 23.22
CA ARG A 27 12.01 -9.10 23.76
C ARG A 27 12.86 -9.06 25.02
N VAL A 28 13.85 -8.17 25.10
CA VAL A 28 14.65 -7.95 26.31
C VAL A 28 13.75 -7.50 27.47
N SER A 29 12.89 -6.51 27.22
CA SER A 29 11.96 -5.95 28.21
C SER A 29 10.98 -6.98 28.77
N THR A 30 10.60 -7.97 27.96
CA THR A 30 9.68 -9.05 28.36
C THR A 30 10.40 -10.27 28.95
N GLY A 31 11.73 -10.22 29.09
CA GLY A 31 12.54 -11.34 29.58
C GLY A 31 12.59 -12.55 28.62
N ARG A 32 12.21 -12.36 27.35
CA ARG A 32 12.12 -13.41 26.31
C ARG A 32 13.23 -13.31 25.25
N ALA A 33 14.21 -12.43 25.45
CA ALA A 33 15.39 -12.35 24.61
C ALA A 33 16.23 -13.65 24.77
N SER A 34 16.70 -14.15 23.64
CA SER A 34 17.61 -15.29 23.50
C SER A 34 19.06 -14.81 23.37
N PRO A 35 20.08 -15.69 23.55
CA PRO A 35 21.49 -15.34 23.33
C PRO A 35 21.74 -14.73 21.96
N ARG A 36 21.10 -15.29 20.92
CA ARG A 36 21.17 -14.76 19.56
C ARG A 36 20.63 -13.34 19.43
N ASP A 37 19.61 -12.96 20.19
CA ASP A 37 19.08 -11.59 20.16
C ASP A 37 20.09 -10.60 20.73
N LEU A 38 20.73 -10.94 21.84
CA LEU A 38 21.79 -10.11 22.42
C LEU A 38 23.01 -10.03 21.49
N ALA A 39 23.39 -11.14 20.84
CA ALA A 39 24.45 -11.12 19.83
C ALA A 39 24.11 -10.22 18.63
N HIS A 40 22.85 -10.18 18.18
CA HIS A 40 22.41 -9.25 17.13
C HIS A 40 22.44 -7.78 17.58
N ILE A 41 22.14 -7.49 18.86
CA ILE A 41 22.32 -6.15 19.43
C ILE A 41 23.81 -5.77 19.42
N GLY A 42 24.69 -6.67 19.87
CA GLY A 42 26.15 -6.46 19.82
C GLY A 42 26.65 -6.21 18.40
N LYS A 43 26.24 -7.04 17.42
CA LYS A 43 26.56 -6.85 16.00
C LYS A 43 26.08 -5.49 15.48
N THR A 44 24.90 -5.04 15.89
CA THR A 44 24.39 -3.72 15.52
C THR A 44 25.23 -2.60 16.11
N LEU A 45 25.55 -2.67 17.41
CA LEU A 45 26.40 -1.68 18.10
C LEU A 45 27.77 -1.54 17.42
N ARG A 46 28.37 -2.66 17.00
CA ARG A 46 29.62 -2.69 16.22
C ARG A 46 29.54 -1.91 14.91
N GLN A 47 28.36 -1.89 14.26
CA GLN A 47 28.16 -1.17 12.99
C GLN A 47 27.83 0.31 13.18
N LEU A 48 27.56 0.78 14.40
CA LEU A 48 27.20 2.18 14.63
C LEU A 48 28.34 3.15 14.35
N PRO A 49 29.61 2.92 14.76
CA PRO A 49 30.70 3.85 14.45
C PRO A 49 30.86 4.11 12.95
N PRO A 50 31.02 3.10 12.07
CA PRO A 50 31.17 3.37 10.64
C PRO A 50 29.90 3.96 10.01
N LEU A 51 28.70 3.68 10.55
CA LEU A 51 27.47 4.33 10.11
C LEU A 51 27.43 5.82 10.52
N LYS A 52 27.86 6.13 11.75
CA LYS A 52 27.93 7.48 12.29
C LYS A 52 28.93 8.33 11.52
N ASP A 53 30.06 7.75 11.09
CA ASP A 53 31.05 8.42 10.25
C ASP A 53 30.49 8.82 8.87
N VAL A 54 29.61 8.00 8.29
CA VAL A 54 28.99 8.28 6.98
C VAL A 54 28.13 9.55 7.04
N VAL A 55 27.42 9.76 8.16
CA VAL A 55 26.57 10.93 8.39
C VAL A 55 27.30 12.12 9.04
N ASN A 56 28.59 11.98 9.33
CA ASN A 56 29.41 13.04 9.93
C ASN A 56 29.60 14.24 8.97
N ASP A 57 29.78 15.44 9.55
CA ASP A 57 30.08 16.70 8.85
C ASP A 57 29.07 17.09 7.75
N ARG A 58 27.81 16.66 7.87
CA ARG A 58 26.75 17.02 6.93
C ARG A 58 26.05 18.31 7.34
N GLN A 59 25.60 19.08 6.36
CA GLN A 59 24.88 20.35 6.58
C GLN A 59 23.39 20.15 6.91
N SER A 60 22.83 18.95 6.70
CA SER A 60 21.42 18.68 6.95
C SER A 60 21.13 18.57 8.45
N ALA A 61 20.22 19.40 8.95
CA ALA A 61 19.80 19.36 10.36
C ALA A 61 19.27 17.98 10.80
N LEU A 62 18.59 17.24 9.91
CA LEU A 62 18.11 15.88 10.23
C LEU A 62 19.27 14.88 10.36
N LEU A 63 20.31 15.01 9.52
CA LEU A 63 21.47 14.13 9.59
C LEU A 63 22.35 14.47 10.80
N GLN A 64 22.50 15.76 11.11
CA GLN A 64 23.18 16.22 12.33
C GLN A 64 22.46 15.71 13.58
N PHE A 65 21.14 15.87 13.64
CA PHE A 65 20.35 15.36 14.77
C PHE A 65 20.47 13.83 14.92
N ALA A 66 20.49 13.09 13.80
CA ALA A 66 20.72 11.65 13.82
C ALA A 66 22.13 11.32 14.34
N TYR A 67 23.17 12.02 13.87
CA TYR A 67 24.54 11.87 14.35
C TYR A 67 24.65 12.10 15.86
N ASP A 68 24.07 13.19 16.37
CA ASP A 68 24.11 13.55 17.80
C ASP A 68 23.35 12.57 18.68
N SER A 69 22.22 12.04 18.16
CA SER A 69 21.33 11.16 18.92
C SER A 69 21.71 9.67 18.86
N ILE A 70 22.51 9.25 17.87
CA ILE A 70 23.06 7.89 17.81
C ILE A 70 24.11 7.74 18.91
N ASP A 71 23.75 6.97 19.92
CA ASP A 71 24.61 6.56 21.01
C ASP A 71 25.31 5.25 20.64
N LEU A 72 26.64 5.25 20.72
CA LEU A 72 27.47 4.08 20.38
C LEU A 72 27.45 3.02 21.48
N CYS A 73 27.06 3.37 22.70
CA CYS A 73 27.07 2.49 23.87
C CYS A 73 28.35 1.62 23.96
N PRO A 74 29.56 2.22 23.96
CA PRO A 74 30.81 1.49 23.81
C PRO A 74 30.98 0.42 24.90
N GLU A 75 30.62 0.74 26.14
CA GLU A 75 30.64 -0.20 27.27
C GLU A 75 29.74 -1.44 27.05
N LEU A 76 28.57 -1.26 26.45
CA LEU A 76 27.68 -2.37 26.16
C LEU A 76 28.15 -3.16 24.95
N SER A 77 28.67 -2.48 23.93
CA SER A 77 29.23 -3.13 22.75
C SER A 77 30.39 -4.04 23.14
N GLU A 78 31.34 -3.52 23.94
CA GLU A 78 32.50 -4.28 24.42
C GLU A 78 32.07 -5.45 25.32
N SER A 79 31.13 -5.23 26.24
CA SER A 79 30.58 -6.29 27.10
C SER A 79 29.98 -7.43 26.28
N LEU A 80 29.10 -7.13 25.32
CA LEU A 80 28.46 -8.16 24.49
C LEU A 80 29.44 -8.87 23.55
N GLU A 81 30.41 -8.16 22.99
CA GLU A 81 31.39 -8.74 22.06
C GLU A 81 32.41 -9.63 22.76
N SER A 82 32.88 -9.21 23.93
CA SER A 82 33.79 -9.99 24.76
C SER A 82 33.12 -11.23 25.33
N ALA A 83 31.81 -11.14 25.64
CA ALA A 83 31.08 -12.23 26.27
C ALA A 83 30.50 -13.25 25.28
N LEU A 84 29.87 -12.83 24.18
CA LEU A 84 29.06 -13.72 23.34
C LEU A 84 29.81 -14.25 22.11
N VAL A 85 29.67 -15.56 21.86
CA VAL A 85 30.16 -16.17 20.62
C VAL A 85 29.37 -15.67 19.39
N ASP A 86 30.00 -15.64 18.21
CA ASP A 86 29.35 -15.12 17.00
C ASP A 86 28.11 -15.91 16.55
N ASP A 87 28.16 -17.23 16.76
CA ASP A 87 27.10 -18.21 16.46
C ASP A 87 26.41 -18.68 17.75
N CYS A 88 25.74 -17.74 18.42
CA CYS A 88 25.01 -18.03 19.65
C CYS A 88 23.87 -19.05 19.45
N PRO A 89 23.66 -19.98 20.41
CA PRO A 89 22.57 -20.94 20.38
C PRO A 89 21.19 -20.24 20.49
N LEU A 90 20.14 -20.94 20.04
CA LEU A 90 18.77 -20.45 20.13
C LEU A 90 18.24 -20.45 21.58
N LEU A 91 18.60 -21.48 22.34
CA LEU A 91 18.20 -21.63 23.74
C LEU A 91 19.41 -21.36 24.63
N ALA A 92 19.24 -20.46 25.62
CA ALA A 92 20.29 -20.17 26.59
C ALA A 92 20.66 -21.38 27.46
N ARG A 93 19.78 -22.38 27.56
CA ARG A 93 19.99 -23.59 28.37
C ARG A 93 20.89 -24.64 27.72
N ASP A 94 21.14 -24.51 26.42
CA ASP A 94 21.94 -25.50 25.68
C ASP A 94 23.44 -25.31 25.90
N GLY A 95 23.85 -24.17 26.49
CA GLY A 95 25.26 -23.80 26.70
C GLY A 95 25.98 -23.44 25.40
N GLY A 96 27.28 -23.13 25.51
CA GLY A 96 28.11 -22.69 24.39
C GLY A 96 27.80 -21.27 23.91
N LEU A 97 27.28 -20.40 24.77
CA LEU A 97 26.93 -19.02 24.41
C LEU A 97 28.02 -18.00 24.78
N ILE A 98 28.83 -18.31 25.79
CA ILE A 98 29.90 -17.44 26.30
C ILE A 98 31.25 -17.79 25.63
N ARG A 99 32.06 -16.79 25.26
CA ARG A 99 33.43 -16.97 24.74
C ARG A 99 34.39 -17.45 25.82
N ASP A 100 35.38 -18.23 25.41
CA ASP A 100 36.50 -18.61 26.29
C ASP A 100 37.29 -17.36 26.72
N GLY A 101 37.75 -17.32 27.96
CA GLY A 101 38.48 -16.19 28.54
C GLY A 101 37.60 -15.08 29.10
N TYR A 102 36.27 -15.14 28.94
CA TYR A 102 35.35 -14.17 29.55
C TYR A 102 35.18 -14.39 31.06
N ASN A 103 35.19 -15.64 31.51
CA ASN A 103 35.04 -16.00 32.90
C ASN A 103 35.92 -17.21 33.24
N GLU A 104 36.88 -17.02 34.16
CA GLU A 104 37.87 -18.04 34.52
C GLU A 104 37.23 -19.32 35.10
N GLU A 105 36.22 -19.17 35.96
CA GLU A 105 35.51 -20.31 36.56
C GLU A 105 34.77 -21.14 35.50
N LEU A 106 34.14 -20.48 34.52
CA LEU A 106 33.49 -21.16 33.40
C LEU A 106 34.52 -21.91 32.55
N ASP A 107 35.67 -21.31 32.28
CA ASP A 107 36.73 -21.94 31.49
C ASP A 107 37.29 -23.17 32.20
N GLU A 108 37.46 -23.13 33.53
CA GLU A 108 37.87 -24.28 34.34
C GLU A 108 36.83 -25.41 34.28
N LEU A 109 35.54 -25.08 34.45
CA LEU A 109 34.45 -26.05 34.37
C LEU A 109 34.36 -26.69 32.97
N ARG A 110 34.56 -25.91 31.90
CA ARG A 110 34.61 -26.40 30.52
C ARG A 110 35.80 -27.34 30.29
N LYS A 111 36.99 -26.99 30.78
CA LYS A 111 38.19 -27.86 30.69
C LYS A 111 37.98 -29.19 31.42
N LEU A 112 37.35 -29.18 32.59
CA LEU A 112 37.00 -30.40 33.33
C LEU A 112 36.01 -31.27 32.54
N ALA A 113 34.99 -30.66 31.93
CA ALA A 113 34.02 -31.37 31.10
C ALA A 113 34.62 -31.93 29.80
N GLU A 114 35.57 -31.22 29.19
CA GLU A 114 36.28 -31.67 27.98
C GLU A 114 37.27 -32.80 28.28
N GLY A 115 38.04 -32.69 29.37
CA GLY A 115 38.83 -33.81 29.91
C GLY A 115 37.96 -35.03 30.21
N GLY A 116 36.72 -34.78 30.64
CA GLY A 116 35.60 -35.73 30.66
C GLY A 116 35.49 -36.60 29.41
N LYS A 117 35.30 -35.95 28.26
CA LYS A 117 35.11 -36.62 26.97
C LYS A 117 36.36 -37.37 26.52
N GLN A 118 37.54 -36.81 26.76
CA GLN A 118 38.80 -37.45 26.40
C GLN A 118 39.02 -38.74 27.21
N TRP A 119 38.79 -38.69 28.51
CA TRP A 119 38.86 -39.88 29.36
C TRP A 119 37.85 -40.95 28.92
N ILE A 120 36.64 -40.58 28.50
CA ILE A 120 35.65 -41.55 27.99
C ILE A 120 36.17 -42.26 26.73
N ALA A 121 36.85 -41.54 25.83
CA ALA A 121 37.44 -42.13 24.64
C ALA A 121 38.61 -43.07 24.97
N GLU A 122 39.45 -42.70 25.93
CA GLU A 122 40.54 -43.52 26.44
C GLU A 122 40.00 -44.77 27.18
N TYR A 123 38.99 -44.59 28.02
CA TYR A 123 38.28 -45.65 28.74
C TYR A 123 37.65 -46.66 27.78
N GLN A 124 36.95 -46.19 26.75
CA GLN A 124 36.36 -47.04 25.71
C GLN A 124 37.44 -47.88 25.02
N SER A 125 38.56 -47.27 24.65
CA SER A 125 39.65 -47.95 23.94
C SER A 125 40.30 -49.01 24.83
N ARG A 126 40.58 -48.66 26.10
CA ARG A 126 41.14 -49.57 27.10
C ARG A 126 40.23 -50.77 27.36
N GLU A 127 38.94 -50.53 27.55
CA GLU A 127 37.98 -51.62 27.79
C GLU A 127 37.77 -52.48 26.53
N ALA A 128 37.78 -51.89 25.33
CA ALA A 128 37.67 -52.61 24.07
C ALA A 128 38.85 -53.58 23.85
N GLU A 129 40.07 -53.14 24.19
CA GLU A 129 41.28 -53.97 24.17
C GLU A 129 41.22 -55.06 25.25
N ARG A 130 40.83 -54.72 26.48
CA ARG A 130 40.76 -55.64 27.63
C ARG A 130 39.87 -56.86 27.36
N ILE A 131 38.71 -56.66 26.74
CA ILE A 131 37.74 -57.74 26.47
C ILE A 131 37.85 -58.32 25.05
N GLY A 132 38.75 -57.78 24.22
CA GLY A 132 38.93 -58.20 22.82
C GLY A 132 37.68 -57.98 21.96
N VAL A 133 37.01 -56.84 22.11
CA VAL A 133 35.81 -56.44 21.35
C VAL A 133 36.02 -55.05 20.75
N THR A 134 36.32 -55.00 19.46
CA THR A 134 36.61 -53.76 18.73
C THR A 134 35.41 -52.83 18.55
N ASN A 135 34.19 -53.35 18.68
CA ASN A 135 32.94 -52.60 18.50
C ASN A 135 32.29 -52.16 19.82
N LEU A 136 33.02 -52.18 20.94
CA LEU A 136 32.54 -51.64 22.21
C LEU A 136 32.33 -50.12 22.08
N LYS A 137 31.15 -49.63 22.48
CA LYS A 137 30.83 -48.21 22.46
C LYS A 137 30.44 -47.71 23.84
N VAL A 138 30.98 -46.58 24.25
CA VAL A 138 30.45 -45.82 25.39
C VAL A 138 29.40 -44.86 24.86
N GLY A 139 28.15 -45.02 25.30
CA GLY A 139 27.03 -44.17 24.93
C GLY A 139 26.50 -43.38 26.14
N PHE A 140 25.67 -42.36 25.88
CA PHE A 140 24.99 -41.58 26.90
C PHE A 140 23.47 -41.63 26.71
N ASN A 141 22.73 -41.74 27.81
CA ASN A 141 21.26 -41.67 27.83
C ASN A 141 20.81 -40.71 28.93
N LYS A 142 19.89 -39.80 28.60
CA LYS A 142 19.33 -38.80 29.54
C LYS A 142 18.70 -39.38 30.81
N VAL A 143 18.27 -40.65 30.81
CA VAL A 143 17.54 -41.26 31.95
C VAL A 143 18.46 -42.03 32.91
N PHE A 144 19.54 -42.66 32.42
CA PHE A 144 20.37 -43.54 33.25
C PHE A 144 21.88 -43.32 33.12
N GLY A 145 22.31 -42.30 32.37
CA GLY A 145 23.70 -41.89 32.33
C GLY A 145 24.53 -42.48 31.19
N TYR A 146 25.84 -42.54 31.44
CA TYR A 146 26.80 -43.21 30.55
C TYR A 146 26.67 -44.73 30.68
N TYR A 147 26.92 -45.45 29.59
CA TYR A 147 26.88 -46.91 29.56
C TYR A 147 27.85 -47.48 28.53
N LEU A 148 28.29 -48.70 28.78
CA LEU A 148 29.02 -49.55 27.84
C LEU A 148 28.01 -50.38 27.05
N GLU A 149 28.01 -50.27 25.73
CA GLU A 149 27.15 -51.03 24.84
C GLU A 149 27.93 -52.16 24.17
N LEU A 150 27.48 -53.39 24.40
CA LEU A 150 27.98 -54.60 23.77
C LEU A 150 26.90 -55.20 22.87
N SER A 151 27.27 -55.60 21.66
CA SER A 151 26.39 -56.37 20.78
C SER A 151 26.01 -57.71 21.41
N ASN A 152 24.81 -58.25 21.15
CA ASN A 152 24.39 -59.55 21.66
C ASN A 152 25.37 -60.71 21.35
N ALA A 153 26.12 -60.62 20.25
CA ALA A 153 27.13 -61.61 19.87
C ALA A 153 28.38 -61.62 20.78
N ASN A 154 28.60 -60.54 21.55
CA ASN A 154 29.75 -60.35 22.44
C ASN A 154 29.33 -60.25 23.91
N LYS A 155 28.06 -60.51 24.25
CA LYS A 155 27.53 -60.37 25.62
C LYS A 155 28.26 -61.29 26.61
N ASP A 156 28.66 -62.49 26.16
CA ASP A 156 29.31 -63.49 27.00
C ASP A 156 30.78 -63.13 27.32
N LYS A 157 31.29 -62.06 26.69
CA LYS A 157 32.62 -61.48 26.98
C LYS A 157 32.57 -60.37 28.04
N ALA A 158 31.38 -60.01 28.53
CA ALA A 158 31.24 -59.00 29.58
C ALA A 158 31.81 -59.55 30.92
N PRO A 159 32.78 -58.87 31.55
CA PRO A 159 33.31 -59.27 32.86
C PRO A 159 32.24 -59.24 33.96
N GLU A 160 32.44 -59.96 35.06
CA GLU A 160 31.52 -59.94 36.21
C GLU A 160 31.36 -58.54 36.84
N GLU A 161 32.38 -57.68 36.68
CA GLU A 161 32.39 -56.28 37.13
C GLU A 161 31.38 -55.39 36.40
N TYR A 162 30.85 -55.83 35.26
CA TYR A 162 29.93 -55.06 34.42
C TYR A 162 28.51 -55.21 34.95
N ILE A 163 28.00 -54.16 35.58
CA ILE A 163 26.64 -54.14 36.14
C ILE A 163 25.66 -53.82 35.01
N ARG A 164 24.83 -54.80 34.62
CA ARG A 164 23.86 -54.64 33.54
C ARG A 164 22.79 -53.60 33.90
N LYS A 165 22.62 -52.58 33.05
CA LYS A 165 21.60 -51.52 33.20
C LYS A 165 20.38 -51.72 32.31
N GLN A 166 20.56 -52.16 31.06
CA GLN A 166 19.46 -52.25 30.10
C GLN A 166 19.74 -53.30 29.03
N THR A 167 18.72 -54.07 28.64
CA THR A 167 18.79 -55.03 27.52
C THR A 167 17.99 -54.50 26.34
N LEU A 168 18.61 -54.42 25.16
CA LEU A 168 17.98 -54.03 23.90
C LEU A 168 17.88 -55.23 22.95
N LYS A 169 17.10 -55.07 21.87
CA LYS A 169 16.88 -56.13 20.87
C LYS A 169 18.18 -56.69 20.27
N ASN A 170 19.22 -55.84 20.11
CA ASN A 170 20.48 -56.21 19.45
C ASN A 170 21.75 -55.98 20.31
N ALA A 171 21.60 -55.46 21.53
CA ALA A 171 22.73 -55.09 22.38
C ALA A 171 22.36 -55.14 23.88
N GLU A 172 23.36 -55.30 24.74
CA GLU A 172 23.26 -55.14 26.19
C GLU A 172 24.07 -53.94 26.66
N ARG A 173 23.53 -53.18 27.63
CA ARG A 173 24.14 -51.99 28.20
C ARG A 173 24.55 -52.23 29.64
N TYR A 174 25.79 -51.89 29.97
CA TYR A 174 26.40 -52.09 31.28
C TYR A 174 26.95 -50.78 31.84
N ILE A 175 27.20 -50.76 33.14
CA ILE A 175 27.97 -49.72 33.81
C ILE A 175 29.03 -50.38 34.70
N THR A 176 30.19 -49.75 34.82
CA THR A 176 31.24 -50.15 35.76
C THR A 176 31.29 -49.15 36.92
N PRO A 177 31.82 -49.54 38.10
CA PRO A 177 32.06 -48.61 39.19
C PRO A 177 32.89 -47.39 38.76
N GLU A 178 33.95 -47.62 37.98
CA GLU A 178 34.83 -46.57 37.45
C GLU A 178 34.09 -45.60 36.51
N LEU A 179 33.26 -46.11 35.60
CA LEU A 179 32.46 -45.27 34.70
C LEU A 179 31.41 -44.47 35.47
N LYS A 180 30.88 -45.01 36.57
CA LYS A 180 29.88 -44.33 37.40
C LYS A 180 30.48 -43.17 38.20
N GLU A 181 31.63 -43.37 38.85
CA GLU A 181 32.33 -42.30 39.58
C GLU A 181 32.69 -41.13 38.64
N TYR A 182 33.14 -41.47 37.44
CA TYR A 182 33.48 -40.47 36.43
C TYR A 182 32.24 -39.76 35.84
N GLU A 183 31.15 -40.50 35.61
CA GLU A 183 29.86 -39.92 35.21
C GLU A 183 29.40 -38.83 36.18
N GLU A 184 29.45 -39.10 37.49
CA GLU A 184 29.02 -38.14 38.52
C GLU A 184 29.89 -36.86 38.50
N ALA A 185 31.20 -36.99 38.29
CA ALA A 185 32.12 -35.85 38.23
C ALA A 185 31.95 -35.00 36.95
N VAL A 186 31.82 -35.64 35.78
CA VAL A 186 31.70 -34.96 34.48
C VAL A 186 30.33 -34.31 34.31
N LEU A 187 29.24 -35.02 34.60
CA LEU A 187 27.89 -34.46 34.49
C LEU A 187 27.70 -33.29 35.46
N SER A 188 28.24 -33.39 36.68
CA SER A 188 28.19 -32.28 37.64
C SER A 188 28.90 -31.04 37.11
N SER A 189 30.04 -31.20 36.43
CA SER A 189 30.83 -30.08 35.91
C SER A 189 30.19 -29.45 34.67
N ASP A 190 29.64 -30.25 33.74
CA ASP A 190 28.93 -29.77 32.55
C ASP A 190 27.62 -29.04 32.91
N ASP A 191 26.85 -29.56 33.88
CA ASP A 191 25.64 -28.90 34.36
C ASP A 191 25.96 -27.58 35.09
N LYS A 192 27.03 -27.55 35.91
CA LYS A 192 27.52 -26.31 36.55
C LYS A 192 27.96 -25.29 35.52
N ALA A 193 28.69 -25.70 34.47
CA ALA A 193 29.10 -24.81 33.39
C ALA A 193 27.88 -24.17 32.69
N LYS A 194 26.87 -24.97 32.36
CA LYS A 194 25.62 -24.48 31.73
C LYS A 194 24.82 -23.54 32.64
N LEU A 195 24.76 -23.83 33.94
CA LEU A 195 24.12 -22.95 34.91
C LEU A 195 24.85 -21.61 35.02
N LEU A 196 26.17 -21.63 35.13
CA LEU A 196 26.99 -20.42 35.18
C LEU A 196 26.87 -19.60 33.87
N GLU A 197 26.90 -20.24 32.71
CA GLU A 197 26.63 -19.57 31.42
C GLU A 197 25.26 -18.90 31.39
N TYR A 198 24.23 -19.57 31.90
CA TYR A 198 22.89 -19.01 31.96
C TYR A 198 22.82 -17.80 32.90
N GLU A 199 23.53 -17.83 34.04
CA GLU A 199 23.64 -16.69 34.95
C GLU A 199 24.36 -15.50 34.31
N LEU A 200 25.51 -15.73 33.66
CA LEU A 200 26.24 -14.71 32.90
C LEU A 200 25.36 -14.10 31.79
N PHE A 201 24.60 -14.94 31.08
CA PHE A 201 23.64 -14.48 30.09
C PHE A 201 22.55 -13.56 30.70
N LEU A 202 22.00 -13.92 31.86
CA LEU A 202 21.01 -13.11 32.55
C LEU A 202 21.58 -11.75 32.96
N GLN A 203 22.85 -11.69 33.37
CA GLN A 203 23.54 -10.44 33.68
C GLN A 203 23.69 -9.56 32.44
N LEU A 204 24.15 -10.11 31.31
CA LEU A 204 24.23 -9.38 30.02
C LEU A 204 22.86 -8.84 29.59
N ARG A 205 21.80 -9.63 29.75
CA ARG A 205 20.42 -9.18 29.47
C ARG A 205 19.99 -8.05 30.39
N GLY A 206 20.40 -8.07 31.66
CA GLY A 206 20.22 -6.97 32.60
C GLY A 206 20.89 -5.68 32.09
N GLN A 207 22.16 -5.77 31.67
CA GLN A 207 22.89 -4.61 31.13
C GLN A 207 22.21 -4.01 29.89
N VAL A 208 21.75 -4.86 28.96
CA VAL A 208 20.99 -4.39 27.78
C VAL A 208 19.68 -3.71 28.20
N HIS A 209 18.99 -4.26 29.21
CA HIS A 209 17.75 -3.68 29.71
C HIS A 209 17.97 -2.31 30.36
N GLU A 210 19.04 -2.14 31.15
CA GLU A 210 19.43 -0.85 31.73
C GLU A 210 19.74 0.19 30.65
N ALA A 211 20.39 -0.22 29.55
CA ALA A 211 20.70 0.64 28.41
C ALA A 211 19.52 0.86 27.44
N GLN A 212 18.34 0.26 27.69
CA GLN A 212 17.21 0.27 26.74
C GLN A 212 16.81 1.66 26.27
N GLY A 213 16.81 2.66 27.15
CA GLY A 213 16.45 4.03 26.79
C GLY A 213 17.41 4.65 25.76
N ARG A 214 18.71 4.33 25.85
CA ARG A 214 19.73 4.77 24.90
C ARG A 214 19.59 4.04 23.57
N LEU A 215 19.46 2.71 23.63
CA LEU A 215 19.30 1.85 22.46
C LEU A 215 18.03 2.20 21.66
N LYS A 216 16.93 2.53 22.33
CA LYS A 216 15.69 2.96 21.67
C LYS A 216 15.89 4.26 20.89
N ARG A 217 16.55 5.26 21.48
CA ARG A 217 16.85 6.52 20.77
C ARG A 217 17.70 6.28 19.53
N THR A 218 18.72 5.42 19.65
CA THR A 218 19.53 5.00 18.50
C THR A 218 18.67 4.29 17.44
N ALA A 219 17.82 3.33 17.83
CA ALA A 219 16.92 2.63 16.92
C ALA A 219 15.99 3.58 16.16
N ASP A 220 15.38 4.55 16.85
CA ASP A 220 14.51 5.56 16.24
C ASP A 220 15.26 6.37 15.16
N GLN A 221 16.55 6.70 15.39
CA GLN A 221 17.34 7.42 14.39
C GLN A 221 17.78 6.53 13.22
N LEU A 222 18.13 5.27 13.48
CA LEU A 222 18.45 4.32 12.41
C LEU A 222 17.24 4.12 11.49
N ALA A 223 16.04 3.98 12.06
CA ALA A 223 14.80 3.89 11.29
C ALA A 223 14.52 5.16 10.46
N ARG A 224 14.77 6.35 11.03
CA ARG A 224 14.66 7.61 10.27
C ARG A 224 15.66 7.68 9.11
N LEU A 225 16.92 7.30 9.35
CA LEU A 225 17.94 7.25 8.31
C LEU A 225 17.55 6.25 7.21
N ASP A 226 17.02 5.09 7.57
CA ASP A 226 16.54 4.08 6.62
C ASP A 226 15.40 4.60 5.74
N VAL A 227 14.37 5.21 6.34
CA VAL A 227 13.27 5.81 5.57
C VAL A 227 13.76 6.93 4.64
N LEU A 228 14.61 7.85 5.13
CA LEU A 228 15.15 8.93 4.32
C LEU A 228 16.03 8.42 3.18
N GLN A 229 16.85 7.41 3.45
CA GLN A 229 17.70 6.74 2.46
C GLN A 229 16.83 6.06 1.38
N ALA A 230 15.78 5.34 1.78
CA ALA A 230 14.88 4.66 0.87
C ALA A 230 14.11 5.63 -0.04
N LEU A 231 13.62 6.75 0.51
CA LEU A 231 12.97 7.80 -0.27
C LEU A 231 13.93 8.48 -1.25
N ALA A 232 15.17 8.74 -0.83
CA ALA A 232 16.20 9.29 -1.70
C ALA A 232 16.54 8.31 -2.84
N GLU A 233 16.68 7.03 -2.54
CA GLU A 233 16.92 5.98 -3.54
C GLU A 233 15.79 5.91 -4.57
N LEU A 234 14.54 5.84 -4.11
CA LEU A 234 13.39 5.81 -4.99
C LEU A 234 13.36 7.05 -5.90
N ALA A 235 13.65 8.22 -5.35
CA ALA A 235 13.64 9.46 -6.10
C ALA A 235 14.67 9.47 -7.24
N VAL A 236 15.88 8.96 -6.99
CA VAL A 236 16.92 8.89 -8.01
C VAL A 236 16.61 7.83 -9.05
N LEU A 237 16.22 6.64 -8.62
CA LEU A 237 15.91 5.52 -9.51
C LEU A 237 14.77 5.86 -10.47
N ARG A 238 13.78 6.63 -10.01
CA ARG A 238 12.58 6.97 -10.77
C ARG A 238 12.55 8.40 -11.30
N GLY A 239 13.61 9.18 -11.08
CA GLY A 239 13.68 10.57 -11.54
C GLY A 239 12.61 11.48 -10.93
N TYR A 240 12.21 11.24 -9.69
CA TYR A 240 11.21 12.07 -9.00
C TYR A 240 11.74 13.48 -8.73
N CYS A 241 10.87 14.47 -8.82
CA CYS A 241 11.22 15.85 -8.52
C CYS A 241 10.99 16.19 -7.04
N ARG A 242 11.74 17.16 -6.53
CA ARG A 242 11.50 17.72 -5.20
C ARG A 242 10.31 18.67 -5.29
N PRO A 243 9.20 18.43 -4.58
CA PRO A 243 8.08 19.36 -4.58
C PRO A 243 8.43 20.65 -3.84
N VAL A 244 7.88 21.77 -4.31
CA VAL A 244 7.88 23.05 -3.60
C VAL A 244 6.64 23.09 -2.71
N MET A 245 6.84 23.03 -1.39
CA MET A 245 5.73 23.07 -0.43
C MET A 245 5.29 24.51 -0.17
N GLN A 246 3.98 24.77 -0.26
CA GLN A 246 3.40 26.08 0.03
C GLN A 246 2.37 26.04 1.16
N LYS A 247 2.17 27.18 1.83
CA LYS A 247 1.10 27.35 2.83
C LYS A 247 -0.24 27.67 2.18
N ALA A 248 -0.26 28.32 1.01
CA ALA A 248 -1.48 28.56 0.26
C ALA A 248 -2.03 27.23 -0.30
N PRO A 249 -3.36 27.07 -0.47
CA PRO A 249 -3.95 25.86 -1.02
C PRO A 249 -3.84 25.85 -2.56
N VAL A 250 -2.61 25.82 -3.06
CA VAL A 250 -2.28 25.71 -4.50
C VAL A 250 -1.92 24.27 -4.86
N LEU A 251 -2.09 23.88 -6.12
CA LEU A 251 -1.65 22.60 -6.63
C LEU A 251 -1.24 22.77 -8.10
N GLU A 252 0.05 22.67 -8.37
CA GLU A 252 0.59 22.69 -9.72
C GLU A 252 1.48 21.47 -9.89
N ILE A 253 1.08 20.53 -10.74
CA ILE A 253 1.83 19.32 -11.02
C ILE A 253 2.06 19.28 -12.53
N CYS A 254 3.31 19.28 -12.96
CA CYS A 254 3.68 19.16 -14.37
C CYS A 254 4.16 17.73 -14.66
N GLY A 255 3.52 17.07 -15.62
CA GLY A 255 3.82 15.70 -16.00
C GLY A 255 3.71 14.72 -14.85
N GLY A 256 2.66 14.84 -14.03
CA GLY A 256 2.39 13.95 -12.90
C GLY A 256 2.08 12.53 -13.35
N ARG A 257 2.59 11.55 -12.60
CA ARG A 257 2.42 10.12 -12.86
C ARG A 257 1.91 9.41 -11.62
N HIS A 258 1.16 8.33 -11.81
CA HIS A 258 0.67 7.54 -10.68
C HIS A 258 1.80 6.67 -10.11
N PRO A 259 2.22 6.84 -8.84
CA PRO A 259 3.45 6.23 -8.31
C PRO A 259 3.48 4.71 -8.31
N VAL A 260 2.33 4.04 -8.33
CA VAL A 260 2.20 2.58 -8.41
C VAL A 260 2.03 2.10 -9.85
N LEU A 261 0.97 2.55 -10.54
CA LEU A 261 0.67 2.12 -11.91
C LEU A 261 1.80 2.42 -12.91
N ASP A 262 2.52 3.53 -12.74
CA ASP A 262 3.69 3.86 -13.58
C ASP A 262 4.84 2.84 -13.44
N ILE A 263 4.84 2.04 -12.37
CA ILE A 263 5.84 0.98 -12.12
C ILE A 263 5.33 -0.40 -12.54
N THR A 264 4.03 -0.65 -12.37
CA THR A 264 3.45 -1.97 -12.65
C THR A 264 3.10 -2.17 -14.12
N GLU A 265 2.77 -1.10 -14.83
CA GLU A 265 2.51 -1.14 -16.27
C GLU A 265 3.83 -1.19 -17.07
N PRO A 266 3.82 -1.73 -18.31
CA PRO A 266 5.01 -1.79 -19.15
C PRO A 266 5.65 -0.41 -19.37
N ASP A 267 6.98 -0.35 -19.40
CA ASP A 267 7.72 0.90 -19.57
C ASP A 267 7.24 1.67 -20.82
N GLY A 268 6.96 2.96 -20.64
CA GLY A 268 6.52 3.85 -21.71
C GLY A 268 5.01 3.86 -22.00
N THR A 269 4.21 3.05 -21.29
CA THR A 269 2.75 3.02 -21.48
C THR A 269 2.01 4.08 -20.67
N PHE A 270 2.52 4.46 -19.49
CA PHE A 270 1.85 5.43 -18.63
C PHE A 270 2.02 6.87 -19.14
N VAL A 271 0.89 7.53 -19.39
CA VAL A 271 0.82 8.90 -19.92
C VAL A 271 0.82 9.93 -18.78
N PRO A 272 1.83 10.82 -18.70
CA PRO A 272 1.89 11.85 -17.66
C PRO A 272 0.87 12.98 -17.90
N ASN A 273 0.27 13.46 -16.82
CA ASN A 273 -0.78 14.47 -16.86
C ASN A 273 -0.48 15.67 -15.95
N ASP A 274 -0.81 16.84 -16.45
CA ASP A 274 -0.65 18.10 -15.72
C ASP A 274 -1.88 18.32 -14.83
N THR A 275 -1.70 18.97 -13.70
CA THR A 275 -2.79 19.36 -12.80
C THR A 275 -2.53 20.77 -12.31
N VAL A 276 -3.48 21.67 -12.54
CA VAL A 276 -3.45 23.03 -12.01
C VAL A 276 -4.76 23.24 -11.27
N ALA A 277 -4.68 23.37 -9.94
CA ALA A 277 -5.78 23.82 -9.11
C ALA A 277 -5.30 24.97 -8.23
N ASP A 278 -5.72 26.18 -8.58
CA ASP A 278 -5.39 27.41 -7.86
C ASP A 278 -6.61 27.92 -7.11
N TYR A 279 -6.40 28.36 -5.87
CA TYR A 279 -7.42 28.90 -5.01
C TYR A 279 -8.09 30.14 -5.58
N ASP A 280 -7.30 31.06 -6.15
CA ASP A 280 -7.78 32.38 -6.60
C ASP A 280 -8.43 32.33 -7.99
N ALA A 281 -8.24 31.24 -8.75
CA ALA A 281 -8.68 31.14 -10.14
C ALA A 281 -9.49 29.87 -10.45
N LYS A 282 -8.93 28.68 -10.25
CA LYS A 282 -9.50 27.41 -10.71
C LYS A 282 -9.34 26.34 -9.64
N ASN A 283 -10.27 26.24 -8.69
CA ASN A 283 -10.14 25.32 -7.56
C ASN A 283 -11.01 24.06 -7.66
N LEU A 284 -11.95 24.01 -8.61
CA LEU A 284 -12.81 22.85 -8.86
C LEU A 284 -12.60 22.34 -10.29
N LEU A 285 -12.00 21.16 -10.41
CA LEU A 285 -11.72 20.51 -11.69
C LEU A 285 -12.78 19.43 -11.93
N LEU A 286 -13.65 19.66 -12.91
CA LEU A 286 -14.66 18.69 -13.33
C LEU A 286 -14.11 17.86 -14.48
N ILE A 287 -13.90 16.56 -14.26
CA ILE A 287 -13.29 15.65 -15.23
C ILE A 287 -14.35 14.78 -15.87
N THR A 288 -14.54 14.94 -17.19
CA THR A 288 -15.48 14.16 -18.01
C THR A 288 -14.76 13.22 -18.97
N GLY A 289 -15.49 12.26 -19.51
CA GLY A 289 -14.99 11.32 -20.50
C GLY A 289 -15.46 9.88 -20.26
N PRO A 290 -15.20 8.97 -21.20
CA PRO A 290 -15.69 7.60 -21.12
C PRO A 290 -15.15 6.83 -19.91
N ASN A 291 -15.86 5.76 -19.55
CA ASN A 291 -15.36 4.81 -18.57
C ASN A 291 -14.09 4.14 -19.11
N MET A 292 -13.18 3.74 -18.20
CA MET A 292 -11.85 3.18 -18.53
C MET A 292 -10.85 4.16 -19.19
N ALA A 293 -11.24 5.41 -19.42
CA ALA A 293 -10.35 6.42 -20.04
C ALA A 293 -9.24 6.95 -19.11
N GLY A 294 -9.26 6.59 -17.82
CA GLY A 294 -8.21 6.97 -16.85
C GLY A 294 -8.57 8.12 -15.91
N LYS A 295 -9.85 8.55 -15.85
CA LYS A 295 -10.33 9.60 -14.92
C LYS A 295 -9.99 9.28 -13.46
N SER A 296 -10.36 8.09 -12.98
CA SER A 296 -10.09 7.64 -11.61
C SER A 296 -8.58 7.54 -11.34
N THR A 297 -7.78 7.13 -12.32
CA THR A 297 -6.31 7.10 -12.22
C THR A 297 -5.76 8.51 -12.04
N TYR A 298 -6.26 9.48 -12.83
CA TYR A 298 -5.85 10.88 -12.76
C TYR A 298 -6.15 11.52 -11.40
N ILE A 299 -7.34 11.35 -10.86
CA ILE A 299 -7.67 11.95 -9.55
C ILE A 299 -6.90 11.27 -8.40
N ARG A 300 -6.66 9.95 -8.48
CA ARG A 300 -5.88 9.20 -7.47
C ARG A 300 -4.41 9.59 -7.50
N GLN A 301 -3.80 9.78 -8.68
CA GLN A 301 -2.39 10.21 -8.75
C GLN A 301 -2.17 11.56 -8.07
N VAL A 302 -3.11 12.50 -8.21
CA VAL A 302 -3.02 13.82 -7.61
C VAL A 302 -3.06 13.73 -6.08
N ALA A 303 -3.95 12.91 -5.53
CA ALA A 303 -4.03 12.65 -4.10
C ALA A 303 -2.74 12.00 -3.56
N LEU A 304 -2.21 11.00 -4.28
CA LEU A 304 -0.97 10.32 -3.89
C LEU A 304 0.25 11.24 -3.95
N ILE A 305 0.37 12.07 -4.99
CA ILE A 305 1.45 13.07 -5.12
C ILE A 305 1.38 14.06 -3.95
N THR A 306 0.18 14.54 -3.60
CA THR A 306 -0.04 15.44 -2.47
C THR A 306 0.39 14.79 -1.15
N LEU A 307 0.01 13.53 -0.93
CA LEU A 307 0.38 12.76 0.27
C LEU A 307 1.89 12.54 0.35
N MET A 308 2.53 12.11 -0.74
CA MET A 308 3.98 11.90 -0.81
C MET A 308 4.75 13.20 -0.53
N ALA A 309 4.29 14.33 -1.09
CA ALA A 309 4.89 15.64 -0.84
C ALA A 309 4.80 16.04 0.64
N GLN A 310 3.63 15.88 1.27
CA GLN A 310 3.44 16.19 2.70
C GLN A 310 4.15 15.22 3.64
N MET A 311 4.41 13.98 3.21
CA MET A 311 5.27 13.02 3.93
C MET A 311 6.75 13.45 3.92
N GLY A 312 7.15 14.34 3.00
CA GLY A 312 8.53 14.78 2.82
C GLY A 312 9.30 14.03 1.73
N SER A 313 8.62 13.24 0.90
CA SER A 313 9.22 12.56 -0.25
C SER A 313 9.34 13.48 -1.47
N PHE A 314 10.21 13.08 -2.40
CA PHE A 314 10.13 13.50 -3.79
C PHE A 314 8.91 12.86 -4.46
N VAL A 315 8.41 13.44 -5.54
CA VAL A 315 7.16 13.04 -6.19
C VAL A 315 7.32 12.69 -7.68
N PRO A 316 6.50 11.76 -8.21
CA PRO A 316 6.52 11.34 -9.62
C PRO A 316 5.96 12.43 -10.54
N ALA A 317 6.73 13.48 -10.77
CA ALA A 317 6.39 14.59 -11.67
C ALA A 317 7.67 15.25 -12.21
N THR A 318 7.54 16.01 -13.28
CA THR A 318 8.64 16.84 -13.81
C THR A 318 8.91 18.02 -12.88
N SER A 319 7.84 18.66 -12.40
CA SER A 319 7.88 19.68 -11.36
C SER A 319 6.56 19.66 -10.57
N ALA A 320 6.61 20.05 -9.29
CA ALA A 320 5.41 20.11 -8.46
C ALA A 320 5.48 21.26 -7.45
N VAL A 321 4.39 22.02 -7.34
CA VAL A 321 4.09 22.98 -6.26
C VAL A 321 2.87 22.45 -5.52
N VAL A 322 3.04 22.12 -4.24
CA VAL A 322 1.99 21.47 -3.43
C VAL A 322 1.71 22.32 -2.20
N GLY A 323 0.51 22.89 -2.17
CA GLY A 323 -0.04 23.56 -1.01
C GLY A 323 -0.50 22.58 0.06
N ILE A 324 -0.13 22.79 1.33
CA ILE A 324 -0.46 21.88 2.44
C ILE A 324 -1.98 21.73 2.57
N ALA A 325 -2.46 20.51 2.34
CA ALA A 325 -3.80 20.06 2.65
C ALA A 325 -3.89 19.64 4.13
N ASP A 326 -4.91 20.15 4.82
CA ASP A 326 -5.22 19.74 6.19
C ASP A 326 -5.85 18.34 6.23
N ARG A 327 -6.64 18.01 5.20
CA ARG A 327 -7.28 16.71 4.99
C ARG A 327 -7.35 16.40 3.50
N ILE A 328 -7.20 15.13 3.15
CA ILE A 328 -7.52 14.59 1.83
C ILE A 328 -8.78 13.75 1.98
N PHE A 329 -9.87 14.20 1.37
CA PHE A 329 -11.12 13.46 1.29
C PHE A 329 -11.16 12.73 -0.04
N ALA A 330 -11.54 11.45 0.00
CA ALA A 330 -11.67 10.65 -1.20
C ALA A 330 -12.97 9.86 -1.12
N ARG A 331 -13.88 10.16 -2.05
CA ARG A 331 -14.99 9.29 -2.39
C ARG A 331 -14.64 8.65 -3.72
N VAL A 332 -14.15 7.42 -3.64
CA VAL A 332 -13.78 6.61 -4.80
C VAL A 332 -14.67 5.39 -4.75
N GLY A 333 -15.38 5.09 -5.85
CA GLY A 333 -16.39 4.02 -5.92
C GLY A 333 -15.97 2.76 -5.16
N ALA A 334 -16.83 2.29 -4.25
CA ALA A 334 -16.55 1.14 -3.42
C ALA A 334 -16.56 -0.13 -4.29
N SER A 335 -15.56 -0.99 -4.14
CA SER A 335 -15.75 -2.41 -4.37
C SER A 335 -16.77 -2.90 -3.33
N ASP A 336 -17.93 -3.39 -3.80
CA ASP A 336 -19.14 -3.64 -3.02
C ASP A 336 -18.90 -4.21 -1.61
N GLU A 337 -19.09 -3.38 -0.57
CA GLU A 337 -19.25 -3.86 0.80
C GLU A 337 -20.71 -4.22 1.09
N LEU A 338 -21.24 -5.21 0.34
CA LEU A 338 -22.56 -5.80 0.57
C LEU A 338 -22.71 -6.45 1.97
N SER A 339 -21.61 -6.67 2.69
CA SER A 339 -21.57 -7.38 3.97
C SER A 339 -22.19 -6.62 5.16
N ARG A 340 -22.53 -5.32 5.04
CA ARG A 340 -23.09 -4.51 6.15
C ARG A 340 -24.58 -4.19 6.06
N GLY A 341 -25.30 -4.68 5.04
CA GLY A 341 -26.76 -4.48 4.93
C GLY A 341 -27.21 -3.03 4.71
N GLN A 342 -26.29 -2.13 4.38
CA GLN A 342 -26.61 -0.75 3.98
C GLN A 342 -26.67 -0.67 2.45
N SER A 343 -27.62 0.11 1.92
CA SER A 343 -27.67 0.41 0.48
C SER A 343 -26.37 1.11 0.06
N THR A 344 -25.79 0.70 -1.07
CA THR A 344 -24.57 1.29 -1.63
C THR A 344 -24.71 2.80 -1.82
N PHE A 345 -25.90 3.27 -2.20
CA PHE A 345 -26.23 4.68 -2.30
C PHE A 345 -26.27 5.39 -0.93
N MET A 346 -26.77 4.74 0.12
CA MET A 346 -26.78 5.34 1.47
C MET A 346 -25.36 5.52 2.02
N VAL A 347 -24.48 4.55 1.77
CA VAL A 347 -23.05 4.65 2.13
C VAL A 347 -22.41 5.81 1.39
N GLU A 348 -22.64 5.90 0.07
CA GLU A 348 -22.17 7.01 -0.77
C GLU A 348 -22.63 8.37 -0.24
N MET A 349 -23.89 8.50 0.16
CA MET A 349 -24.44 9.74 0.70
C MET A 349 -23.90 10.07 2.08
N THR A 350 -23.67 9.07 2.93
CA THR A 350 -23.07 9.27 4.25
C THR A 350 -21.62 9.73 4.13
N GLU A 351 -20.86 9.14 3.21
CA GLU A 351 -19.48 9.56 2.90
C GLU A 351 -19.46 11.00 2.38
N THR A 352 -20.31 11.31 1.40
CA THR A 352 -20.45 12.65 0.83
C THR A 352 -20.82 13.67 1.90
N ALA A 353 -21.82 13.38 2.74
CA ALA A 353 -22.20 14.24 3.85
C ALA A 353 -21.05 14.48 4.82
N ARG A 354 -20.23 13.46 5.11
CA ARG A 354 -19.03 13.63 5.96
C ARG A 354 -18.02 14.57 5.33
N ILE A 355 -17.77 14.47 4.03
CA ILE A 355 -16.89 15.38 3.28
C ILE A 355 -17.43 16.81 3.41
N LEU A 356 -18.70 17.03 3.05
CA LEU A 356 -19.29 18.37 3.02
C LEU A 356 -19.33 19.04 4.40
N ASN A 357 -19.55 18.29 5.47
CA ASN A 357 -19.61 18.82 6.83
C ASN A 357 -18.24 19.05 7.49
N THR A 358 -17.17 18.45 6.97
CA THR A 358 -15.86 18.40 7.65
C THR A 358 -14.72 19.03 6.85
N ALA A 359 -14.90 19.14 5.53
CA ALA A 359 -13.90 19.77 4.67
C ALA A 359 -13.75 21.25 5.00
N THR A 360 -12.52 21.74 4.84
CA THR A 360 -12.21 23.16 4.97
C THR A 360 -11.68 23.66 3.63
N LYS A 361 -11.56 24.98 3.48
CA LYS A 361 -10.92 25.61 2.31
C LYS A 361 -9.49 25.13 2.03
N ARG A 362 -8.82 24.49 3.00
CA ARG A 362 -7.46 23.95 2.82
C ARG A 362 -7.48 22.50 2.35
N SER A 363 -8.61 21.82 2.40
CA SER A 363 -8.71 20.40 2.09
C SER A 363 -8.52 20.14 0.59
N LEU A 364 -8.14 18.90 0.28
CA LEU A 364 -8.19 18.34 -1.06
C LEU A 364 -9.35 17.34 -1.12
N ILE A 365 -10.29 17.55 -2.02
CA ILE A 365 -11.46 16.71 -2.18
C ILE A 365 -11.36 15.95 -3.51
N ILE A 366 -11.49 14.64 -3.46
CA ILE A 366 -11.52 13.75 -4.61
C ILE A 366 -12.88 13.07 -4.66
N LEU A 367 -13.64 13.32 -5.72
CA LEU A 367 -14.95 12.72 -5.95
C LEU A 367 -14.89 11.92 -7.24
N ASP A 368 -15.30 10.65 -7.18
CA ASP A 368 -15.38 9.75 -8.32
C ASP A 368 -16.81 9.25 -8.45
N GLU A 369 -17.51 9.74 -9.48
CA GLU A 369 -18.77 9.18 -9.96
C GLU A 369 -19.93 9.18 -8.94
N ILE A 370 -20.07 10.28 -8.20
CA ILE A 370 -21.18 10.50 -7.26
C ILE A 370 -22.52 10.61 -8.02
N GLY A 371 -23.58 10.06 -7.43
CA GLY A 371 -24.96 10.08 -7.92
C GLY A 371 -25.38 8.83 -8.68
N ARG A 372 -24.49 7.85 -8.88
CA ARG A 372 -24.76 6.68 -9.74
C ARG A 372 -25.77 5.67 -9.19
N GLY A 373 -25.92 5.59 -7.87
CA GLY A 373 -26.77 4.59 -7.21
C GLY A 373 -28.27 4.90 -7.20
N THR A 374 -28.73 5.95 -7.88
CA THR A 374 -30.12 6.43 -7.86
C THR A 374 -30.64 6.75 -9.27
N SER A 375 -31.86 7.28 -9.39
CA SER A 375 -32.43 7.75 -10.66
C SER A 375 -31.51 8.79 -11.31
N THR A 376 -31.43 8.80 -12.64
CA THR A 376 -30.49 9.68 -13.36
C THR A 376 -30.70 11.15 -13.00
N TYR A 377 -31.96 11.61 -12.94
CA TYR A 377 -32.28 12.99 -12.61
C TYR A 377 -31.97 13.33 -11.15
N ASP A 378 -32.24 12.43 -10.20
CA ASP A 378 -31.87 12.66 -8.80
C ASP A 378 -30.35 12.70 -8.63
N GLY A 379 -29.63 11.80 -9.32
CA GLY A 379 -28.17 11.71 -9.30
C GLY A 379 -27.50 12.97 -9.85
N VAL A 380 -27.93 13.44 -11.02
CA VAL A 380 -27.46 14.71 -11.62
C VAL A 380 -27.77 15.88 -10.69
N SER A 381 -29.00 15.99 -10.20
CA SER A 381 -29.44 17.12 -9.36
C SER A 381 -28.62 17.19 -8.06
N LEU A 382 -28.33 16.04 -7.46
CA LEU A 382 -27.54 15.98 -6.24
C LEU A 382 -26.07 16.29 -6.50
N ALA A 383 -25.48 15.73 -7.55
CA ALA A 383 -24.10 16.04 -7.94
C ALA A 383 -23.93 17.53 -8.26
N TRP A 384 -24.93 18.15 -8.91
CA TRP A 384 -24.98 19.58 -9.18
C TRP A 384 -24.96 20.40 -7.88
N ALA A 385 -25.90 20.13 -6.96
CA ALA A 385 -25.99 20.82 -5.68
C ALA A 385 -24.71 20.65 -4.82
N ILE A 386 -24.06 19.48 -4.91
CA ILE A 386 -22.78 19.22 -4.23
C ILE A 386 -21.68 20.11 -4.80
N VAL A 387 -21.58 20.23 -6.14
CA VAL A 387 -20.59 21.09 -6.80
C VAL A 387 -20.80 22.55 -6.42
N GLU A 388 -22.03 23.04 -6.45
CA GLU A 388 -22.37 24.40 -5.99
C GLU A 388 -22.00 24.61 -4.53
N PHE A 389 -22.35 23.68 -3.64
CA PHE A 389 -22.01 23.79 -2.22
C PHE A 389 -20.48 23.83 -1.99
N ILE A 390 -19.73 22.98 -2.69
CA ILE A 390 -18.26 22.97 -2.61
C ILE A 390 -17.71 24.31 -3.11
N HIS A 391 -18.19 24.81 -4.24
CA HIS A 391 -17.75 26.06 -4.83
C HIS A 391 -18.06 27.26 -3.91
N GLU A 392 -19.29 27.38 -3.42
CA GLU A 392 -19.73 28.57 -2.68
C GLU A 392 -19.27 28.56 -1.22
N LYS A 393 -19.40 27.43 -0.52
CA LYS A 393 -19.21 27.34 0.94
C LYS A 393 -17.83 26.86 1.32
N LEU A 394 -17.34 25.80 0.68
CA LEU A 394 -16.09 25.14 1.09
C LEU A 394 -14.87 25.77 0.46
N GLN A 395 -14.95 26.12 -0.84
CA GLN A 395 -13.86 26.68 -1.64
C GLN A 395 -12.57 25.83 -1.59
N ALA A 396 -12.73 24.52 -1.39
CA ALA A 396 -11.64 23.56 -1.29
C ALA A 396 -11.18 23.13 -2.69
N ARG A 397 -9.89 22.79 -2.82
CA ARG A 397 -9.36 22.17 -4.05
C ARG A 397 -10.09 20.85 -4.27
N THR A 398 -10.73 20.72 -5.41
CA THR A 398 -11.63 19.59 -5.69
C THR A 398 -11.38 19.03 -7.08
N LEU A 399 -11.22 17.72 -7.17
CA LEU A 399 -11.22 16.99 -8.44
C LEU A 399 -12.45 16.09 -8.44
N PHE A 400 -13.34 16.33 -9.39
CA PHE A 400 -14.57 15.57 -9.52
C PHE A 400 -14.62 14.86 -10.88
N ALA A 401 -14.36 13.57 -10.89
CA ALA A 401 -14.61 12.73 -12.06
C ALA A 401 -16.10 12.37 -12.13
N THR A 402 -16.74 12.70 -13.25
CA THR A 402 -18.16 12.43 -13.47
C THR A 402 -18.43 11.83 -14.86
N HIS A 403 -19.64 11.31 -14.99
CA HIS A 403 -20.23 10.85 -16.26
C HIS A 403 -21.43 11.72 -16.67
N TYR A 404 -21.86 12.64 -15.82
CA TYR A 404 -22.92 13.60 -16.13
C TYR A 404 -22.32 14.73 -16.95
N HIS A 405 -22.66 14.76 -18.24
CA HIS A 405 -22.22 15.81 -19.15
C HIS A 405 -22.94 17.14 -18.86
N GLU A 406 -24.14 17.07 -18.29
CA GLU A 406 -24.96 18.20 -17.86
C GLU A 406 -24.22 19.10 -16.86
N LEU A 407 -23.33 18.52 -16.03
CA LEU A 407 -22.53 19.29 -15.08
C LEU A 407 -21.49 20.18 -15.74
N THR A 408 -21.16 19.98 -17.02
CA THR A 408 -20.15 20.81 -17.71
C THR A 408 -20.63 22.26 -17.91
N ASP A 409 -21.94 22.48 -17.98
CA ASP A 409 -22.54 23.81 -18.11
C ASP A 409 -22.34 24.67 -16.85
N LEU A 410 -22.05 24.05 -15.71
CA LEU A 410 -21.70 24.78 -14.47
C LEU A 410 -20.46 25.65 -14.63
N SER A 411 -19.58 25.37 -15.58
CA SER A 411 -18.42 26.22 -15.87
C SER A 411 -18.81 27.61 -16.41
N LEU A 412 -20.03 27.76 -16.93
CA LEU A 412 -20.55 29.03 -17.44
C LEU A 412 -20.99 29.97 -16.31
N THR A 413 -21.34 29.41 -15.14
CA THR A 413 -21.86 30.17 -13.99
C THR A 413 -20.89 30.20 -12.81
N LEU A 414 -20.09 29.15 -12.63
CA LEU A 414 -19.12 29.01 -11.54
C LEU A 414 -17.71 29.35 -12.03
N ASP A 415 -17.27 30.57 -11.72
CA ASP A 415 -15.98 31.16 -12.10
C ASP A 415 -14.73 30.30 -11.79
N ARG A 416 -14.75 29.56 -10.67
CA ARG A 416 -13.64 28.69 -10.23
C ARG A 416 -13.73 27.25 -10.71
N LEU A 417 -14.76 26.91 -11.48
CA LEU A 417 -14.93 25.58 -12.07
C LEU A 417 -14.24 25.51 -13.42
N THR A 418 -13.46 24.46 -13.65
CA THR A 418 -12.83 24.19 -14.95
C THR A 418 -13.19 22.79 -15.43
N ASN A 419 -13.66 22.71 -16.67
CA ASN A 419 -13.90 21.44 -17.34
C ASN A 419 -12.60 20.88 -17.89
N LEU A 420 -12.35 19.61 -17.55
CA LEU A 420 -11.31 18.78 -18.11
C LEU A 420 -11.96 17.57 -18.77
N ASN A 421 -11.37 17.09 -19.85
CA ASN A 421 -11.78 15.85 -20.49
C ASN A 421 -10.57 14.93 -20.72
N VAL A 422 -10.84 13.65 -20.89
CA VAL A 422 -9.84 12.72 -21.40
C VAL A 422 -9.81 12.81 -22.92
N SER A 423 -8.63 13.04 -23.49
CA SER A 423 -8.42 13.08 -24.94
C SER A 423 -8.66 11.70 -25.57
N VAL A 424 -9.48 11.72 -26.63
CA VAL A 424 -9.90 10.56 -27.40
C VAL A 424 -9.51 10.78 -28.86
N LYS A 425 -8.94 9.76 -29.51
CA LYS A 425 -8.64 9.80 -30.95
C LYS A 425 -9.44 8.72 -31.68
N GLU A 426 -10.20 9.13 -32.69
CA GLU A 426 -10.89 8.22 -33.60
C GLU A 426 -9.96 7.85 -34.77
N TRP A 427 -9.82 6.56 -35.06
CA TRP A 427 -9.03 6.04 -36.17
C TRP A 427 -9.70 4.81 -36.78
N GLU A 428 -10.03 4.85 -38.08
CA GLU A 428 -10.61 3.72 -38.83
C GLU A 428 -11.75 3.01 -38.06
N ASP A 429 -12.78 3.76 -37.65
CA ASP A 429 -13.93 3.30 -36.87
C ASP A 429 -13.62 2.71 -35.47
N ASN A 430 -12.39 2.91 -34.97
CA ASN A 430 -11.96 2.55 -33.62
C ASN A 430 -11.67 3.79 -32.78
N VAL A 431 -11.91 3.67 -31.48
CA VAL A 431 -11.65 4.72 -30.49
C VAL A 431 -10.41 4.34 -29.70
N VAL A 432 -9.40 5.21 -29.71
CA VAL A 432 -8.17 5.05 -28.93
C VAL A 432 -8.16 6.07 -27.80
N PHE A 433 -8.08 5.58 -26.56
CA PHE A 433 -7.94 6.43 -25.39
C PHE A 433 -6.47 6.84 -25.23
N LEU A 434 -6.19 8.15 -25.30
CA LEU A 434 -4.83 8.66 -25.19
C LEU A 434 -4.39 8.83 -23.73
N HIS A 435 -5.31 8.65 -22.77
CA HIS A 435 -5.09 8.84 -21.34
C HIS A 435 -4.50 10.22 -20.95
N LYS A 436 -4.56 11.20 -21.86
CA LYS A 436 -4.13 12.58 -21.65
C LYS A 436 -5.34 13.42 -21.24
N ILE A 437 -5.22 14.15 -20.14
CA ILE A 437 -6.21 15.12 -19.68
C ILE A 437 -5.95 16.45 -20.37
N VAL A 438 -6.99 17.04 -20.95
CA VAL A 438 -6.96 18.35 -21.61
C VAL A 438 -8.10 19.23 -21.11
N GLU A 439 -7.94 20.54 -21.19
CA GLU A 439 -9.02 21.48 -20.87
C GLU A 439 -10.15 21.38 -21.91
N GLY A 440 -11.39 21.45 -21.45
CA GLY A 440 -12.61 21.37 -22.27
C GLY A 440 -13.63 20.36 -21.73
N SER A 441 -14.86 20.47 -22.21
CA SER A 441 -15.91 19.46 -22.05
C SER A 441 -15.74 18.36 -23.10
N ALA A 442 -16.24 17.15 -22.82
CA ALA A 442 -16.31 16.11 -23.84
C ALA A 442 -17.53 16.34 -24.75
N ASP A 443 -17.33 16.44 -26.06
CA ASP A 443 -18.40 16.74 -27.04
C ASP A 443 -19.32 15.54 -27.35
N LYS A 444 -18.92 14.30 -26.99
CA LYS A 444 -19.64 13.07 -27.32
C LYS A 444 -19.52 11.99 -26.25
N SER A 445 -20.58 11.19 -26.11
CA SER A 445 -20.58 9.97 -25.31
C SER A 445 -20.07 8.77 -26.10
N TYR A 446 -18.97 8.15 -25.66
CA TYR A 446 -18.33 7.03 -26.36
C TYR A 446 -18.83 5.63 -25.92
N GLY A 447 -19.94 5.55 -25.18
CA GLY A 447 -20.42 4.28 -24.59
C GLY A 447 -20.64 3.15 -25.60
N ILE A 448 -21.26 3.45 -26.75
CA ILE A 448 -21.49 2.47 -27.82
C ILE A 448 -20.18 2.03 -28.48
N HIS A 449 -19.20 2.93 -28.57
CA HIS A 449 -17.88 2.61 -29.13
C HIS A 449 -17.08 1.70 -28.19
N VAL A 450 -17.21 1.91 -26.86
CA VAL A 450 -16.64 1.01 -25.85
C VAL A 450 -17.30 -0.38 -25.92
N ALA A 451 -18.62 -0.45 -26.15
CA ALA A 451 -19.33 -1.71 -26.35
C ALA A 451 -18.81 -2.46 -27.59
N LYS A 452 -18.55 -1.75 -28.69
CA LYS A 452 -17.91 -2.31 -29.89
C LYS A 452 -16.52 -2.90 -29.60
N LEU A 453 -15.68 -2.17 -28.84
CA LEU A 453 -14.36 -2.65 -28.41
C LEU A 453 -14.46 -3.89 -27.49
N ALA A 454 -15.49 -3.97 -26.66
CA ALA A 454 -15.76 -5.12 -25.79
C ALA A 454 -16.30 -6.35 -26.54
N GLY A 455 -16.51 -6.25 -27.86
CA GLY A 455 -17.00 -7.36 -28.69
C GLY A 455 -18.52 -7.53 -28.67
N VAL A 456 -19.28 -6.51 -28.28
CA VAL A 456 -20.76 -6.55 -28.37
C VAL A 456 -21.19 -6.73 -29.83
N PRO A 457 -22.17 -7.61 -30.13
CA PRO A 457 -22.58 -7.91 -31.51
C PRO A 457 -22.96 -6.66 -32.30
N ARG A 458 -22.56 -6.63 -33.58
CA ARG A 458 -22.77 -5.50 -34.48
C ARG A 458 -24.23 -5.03 -34.54
N SER A 459 -25.18 -5.96 -34.60
CA SER A 459 -26.62 -5.65 -34.62
C SER A 459 -27.11 -4.92 -33.37
N VAL A 460 -26.51 -5.21 -32.20
CA VAL A 460 -26.83 -4.52 -30.94
C VAL A 460 -26.26 -3.10 -30.96
N ASN A 461 -25.02 -2.91 -31.44
CA ASN A 461 -24.41 -1.58 -31.54
C ASN A 461 -25.13 -0.69 -32.54
N GLU A 462 -25.52 -1.23 -33.70
CA GLU A 462 -26.31 -0.51 -34.71
C GLU A 462 -27.65 -0.07 -34.12
N ARG A 463 -28.36 -0.97 -33.43
CA ARG A 463 -29.62 -0.63 -32.77
C ARG A 463 -29.45 0.39 -31.64
N ALA A 464 -28.41 0.27 -30.84
CA ALA A 464 -28.11 1.23 -29.77
C ALA A 464 -27.83 2.63 -30.34
N THR A 465 -27.18 2.72 -31.51
CA THR A 465 -26.90 3.99 -32.19
C THR A 465 -28.17 4.65 -32.69
N GLU A 466 -29.11 3.88 -33.25
CA GLU A 466 -30.43 4.39 -33.64
C GLU A 466 -31.20 4.94 -32.43
N ILE A 467 -31.21 4.21 -31.32
CA ILE A 467 -31.90 4.63 -30.09
C ILE A 467 -31.25 5.89 -29.51
N LEU A 468 -29.92 5.97 -29.48
CA LEU A 468 -29.22 7.16 -29.00
C LEU A 468 -29.59 8.40 -29.81
N GLY A 469 -29.63 8.29 -31.14
CA GLY A 469 -30.05 9.40 -32.01
C GLY A 469 -31.50 9.85 -31.75
N GLN A 470 -32.40 8.92 -31.40
CA GLN A 470 -33.77 9.27 -30.99
C GLN A 470 -33.82 9.98 -29.64
N LEU A 471 -33.00 9.56 -28.67
CA LEU A 471 -32.92 10.18 -27.35
C LEU A 471 -32.27 11.56 -27.38
N GLU A 472 -31.22 11.74 -28.18
CA GLU A 472 -30.59 13.05 -28.40
C GLU A 472 -31.55 14.03 -29.10
N ALA A 473 -32.36 13.53 -30.04
CA ALA A 473 -33.40 14.33 -30.70
C ALA A 473 -34.56 14.70 -29.75
N SER A 474 -34.97 13.79 -28.84
CA SER A 474 -36.07 14.04 -27.90
C SER A 474 -35.66 14.91 -26.69
N HIS A 475 -34.39 14.89 -26.29
CA HIS A 475 -33.85 15.84 -25.30
C HIS A 475 -33.81 17.30 -25.82
N GLY A 476 -34.05 17.52 -27.13
CA GLY A 476 -34.31 18.83 -27.74
C GLY A 476 -35.75 19.35 -27.66
N GLY A 477 -36.66 18.64 -26.97
CA GLY A 477 -38.05 19.06 -26.74
C GLY A 477 -39.07 18.27 -27.56
N GLY A 478 -39.70 17.26 -26.94
CA GLY A 478 -40.88 16.56 -27.48
C GLY A 478 -41.06 15.17 -26.89
N GLU A 479 -42.26 14.86 -26.39
CA GLU A 479 -42.64 13.58 -25.75
C GLU A 479 -42.32 12.33 -26.57
N ILE A 480 -41.92 11.26 -25.86
CA ILE A 480 -41.64 9.94 -26.42
C ILE A 480 -42.95 9.28 -26.87
N THR A 481 -43.20 9.21 -28.18
CA THR A 481 -44.15 8.27 -28.77
C THR A 481 -43.39 7.17 -29.49
N ILE A 482 -43.40 5.97 -28.89
CA ILE A 482 -42.92 4.75 -29.54
C ILE A 482 -43.97 4.38 -30.60
N SER A 483 -43.70 4.67 -31.87
CA SER A 483 -44.43 4.06 -32.97
C SER A 483 -43.49 3.41 -33.98
N SER A 484 -43.86 2.18 -34.36
CA SER A 484 -43.17 1.35 -35.32
C SER A 484 -43.35 1.86 -36.76
N THR A 485 -42.21 2.08 -37.43
CA THR A 485 -42.00 1.98 -38.88
C THR A 485 -43.00 2.66 -39.83
N SER A 486 -42.58 3.76 -40.46
CA SER A 486 -42.57 3.87 -41.93
C SER A 486 -41.59 4.96 -42.40
N ARG A 487 -40.95 4.72 -43.54
CA ARG A 487 -39.91 5.55 -44.19
C ARG A 487 -40.54 6.78 -44.87
N SER A 488 -39.85 7.93 -44.87
CA SER A 488 -39.28 8.58 -46.08
C SER A 488 -38.83 10.04 -45.89
N SER A 489 -37.76 10.35 -46.64
CA SER A 489 -37.27 11.64 -47.20
C SER A 489 -36.74 12.77 -46.31
N ASP A 490 -35.48 13.08 -46.60
CA ASP A 490 -34.74 14.35 -46.49
C ASP A 490 -35.58 15.61 -46.35
N THR A 491 -35.25 16.43 -45.34
CA THR A 491 -34.76 17.81 -45.58
C THR A 491 -34.15 18.39 -44.31
N GLN A 492 -32.90 18.82 -44.43
CA GLN A 492 -32.17 19.62 -43.46
C GLN A 492 -32.56 21.09 -43.65
N MET A 493 -33.21 21.72 -42.67
CA MET A 493 -33.23 23.19 -42.55
C MET A 493 -33.44 23.65 -41.09
N SER A 494 -32.42 24.38 -40.62
CA SER A 494 -32.32 25.41 -39.57
C SER A 494 -33.01 25.25 -38.21
N LEU A 495 -32.16 25.32 -37.19
CA LEU A 495 -32.47 25.56 -35.78
C LEU A 495 -33.02 27.00 -35.53
N PHE A 496 -34.02 27.02 -34.64
CA PHE A 496 -34.58 28.11 -33.82
C PHE A 496 -35.60 29.13 -34.38
N ALA A 497 -36.72 29.17 -33.62
CA ALA A 497 -37.77 30.19 -33.49
C ALA A 497 -38.95 30.15 -34.48
N GLY A 498 -39.92 29.25 -34.24
CA GLY A 498 -41.30 29.39 -34.74
C GLY A 498 -42.25 29.56 -33.56
N GLN A 499 -42.96 30.69 -33.49
CA GLN A 499 -44.12 30.84 -32.58
C GLN A 499 -45.14 29.73 -32.89
N GLU A 500 -45.76 29.13 -31.87
CA GLU A 500 -46.87 28.19 -32.08
C GLU A 500 -47.94 28.84 -32.97
N HIS A 501 -48.33 28.15 -34.04
CA HIS A 501 -49.34 28.67 -34.97
C HIS A 501 -50.64 28.94 -34.18
N PRO A 502 -51.25 30.15 -34.29
CA PRO A 502 -52.46 30.53 -33.53
C PRO A 502 -53.63 29.55 -33.61
N LEU A 503 -53.63 28.72 -34.64
CA LEU A 503 -54.63 27.71 -34.94
C LEU A 503 -54.62 26.54 -33.95
N LEU A 504 -53.46 26.23 -33.35
CA LEU A 504 -53.35 25.20 -32.31
C LEU A 504 -54.10 25.59 -31.03
N GLY A 505 -54.13 26.88 -30.69
CA GLY A 505 -54.95 27.41 -29.60
C GLY A 505 -56.44 27.26 -29.90
N LEU A 506 -56.86 27.65 -31.10
CA LEU A 506 -58.26 27.56 -31.54
C LEU A 506 -58.79 26.13 -31.56
N ILE A 507 -57.98 25.15 -31.97
CA ILE A 507 -58.37 23.73 -31.93
C ILE A 507 -58.53 23.26 -30.49
N ARG A 508 -57.62 23.64 -29.58
CA ARG A 508 -57.70 23.23 -28.16
C ARG A 508 -58.93 23.80 -27.44
N GLU A 509 -59.38 24.97 -27.84
CA GLU A 509 -60.54 25.65 -27.25
C GLU A 509 -61.90 25.22 -27.85
N THR A 510 -61.89 24.43 -28.94
CA THR A 510 -63.12 24.03 -29.61
C THR A 510 -63.75 22.79 -28.94
N ASP A 511 -64.96 22.95 -28.39
CA ASP A 511 -65.73 21.83 -27.81
C ASP A 511 -66.51 21.05 -28.89
N LEU A 512 -65.91 19.95 -29.34
CA LEU A 512 -66.45 19.07 -30.37
C LEU A 512 -67.79 18.40 -29.98
N ASN A 513 -68.11 18.30 -28.69
CA ASN A 513 -69.32 17.62 -28.23
C ASN A 513 -70.59 18.47 -28.39
N ASN A 514 -70.44 19.75 -28.69
CA ASN A 514 -71.54 20.71 -28.78
C ASN A 514 -71.72 21.30 -30.19
N LEU A 515 -71.08 20.70 -31.20
CA LEU A 515 -71.16 21.13 -32.59
C LEU A 515 -71.99 20.16 -33.42
N THR A 516 -72.79 20.71 -34.34
CA THR A 516 -73.44 19.89 -35.36
C THR A 516 -72.42 19.47 -36.43
N PRO A 517 -72.61 18.34 -37.13
CA PRO A 517 -71.67 17.86 -38.14
C PRO A 517 -71.37 18.88 -39.26
N LEU A 518 -72.33 19.74 -39.60
CA LEU A 518 -72.17 20.81 -40.58
C LEU A 518 -71.29 21.95 -40.06
N GLU A 519 -71.41 22.31 -38.79
CA GLU A 519 -70.58 23.34 -38.15
C GLU A 519 -69.14 22.85 -37.95
N ALA A 520 -68.97 21.57 -37.63
CA ALA A 520 -67.65 20.94 -37.56
C ALA A 520 -66.94 20.95 -38.92
N MET A 521 -67.65 20.59 -40.02
CA MET A 521 -67.08 20.70 -41.37
C MET A 521 -66.74 22.15 -41.74
N ALA A 522 -67.60 23.12 -41.40
CA ALA A 522 -67.34 24.53 -41.67
C ALA A 522 -66.11 25.07 -40.91
N LEU A 523 -65.90 24.63 -39.67
CA LEU A 523 -64.72 24.96 -38.87
C LEU A 523 -63.45 24.35 -39.46
N ILE A 524 -63.49 23.09 -39.89
CA ILE A 524 -62.36 22.42 -40.56
C ILE A 524 -62.00 23.12 -41.87
N GLN A 525 -62.99 23.50 -42.67
CA GLN A 525 -62.79 24.28 -43.90
C GLN A 525 -62.09 25.60 -43.58
N LYS A 526 -62.57 26.32 -42.55
CA LYS A 526 -61.98 27.59 -42.10
C LYS A 526 -60.53 27.43 -41.61
N TRP A 527 -60.22 26.34 -40.91
CA TRP A 527 -58.85 26.04 -40.47
C TRP A 527 -57.93 25.74 -41.65
N GLN A 528 -58.40 24.99 -42.64
CA GLN A 528 -57.66 24.71 -43.87
C GLN A 528 -57.38 25.99 -44.66
N ASP A 529 -58.35 26.89 -44.76
CA ASP A 529 -58.19 28.18 -45.44
C ASP A 529 -57.15 29.07 -44.72
N SER A 530 -57.14 29.09 -43.39
CA SER A 530 -56.13 29.85 -42.63
C SER A 530 -54.71 29.28 -42.73
N LEU A 531 -54.55 27.97 -42.97
CA LEU A 531 -53.24 27.36 -43.21
C LEU A 531 -52.70 27.65 -44.62
N GLN A 532 -53.58 27.92 -45.60
CA GLN A 532 -53.18 28.29 -46.95
C GLN A 532 -52.84 29.79 -47.11
N GLY A 533 -53.20 30.62 -46.12
CA GLY A 533 -52.95 32.07 -46.13
C GLY A 533 -51.53 32.50 -45.71
N ASP A 534 -50.77 31.63 -45.04
CA ASP A 534 -49.51 31.99 -44.37
C ASP A 534 -48.24 31.59 -45.18
N GLU A 535 -48.33 31.35 -46.49
CA GLU A 535 -47.19 30.97 -47.34
C GLU A 535 -46.27 32.13 -47.80
N TYR A 536 -46.41 33.34 -47.25
CA TYR A 536 -45.47 34.44 -47.50
C TYR A 536 -45.18 35.23 -46.23
N PHE A 537 -44.28 34.75 -45.38
CA PHE A 537 -43.33 35.57 -44.61
C PHE A 537 -42.11 34.77 -44.16
#